data_AF-A0A7C3DMB3-F1
#
_entry.id   AF-A0A7C3DMB3-F1
#
_cell.length_a   1.000
_cell.length_b   1.000
_cell.length_c   1.000
_cell.angle_alpha   90.00
_cell.angle_beta   90.00
_cell.angle_gamma   90.00
#
_symmetry.space_group_name_H-M   'P 1'
#
loop_
_entity.id
_entity.type
_entity.pdbx_description
1 polymer ?
#
loop_
_entity_poly.entity_id
_entity_poly.type
_entity_poly.pdbx_seq_one_letter_code
_entity_poly.pdbx_strand_id
1 'polypeptide(L)'
;MTSPLLSHSSSPEHWHLAGLELLEAGRVQDAVACLRHALELDPANAAVWNDLGVVFEALGNRTDAVYCYRRALRARPEFEQPRQNLIALALQAAACAHLPRPVRARAATAVAR
;
A
#
# COMPACT_ATOMS: atom_id res chain seq x y z
N MET A 1 32.36 -5.13 -30.11
CA MET A 1 32.53 -4.67 -28.72
C MET A 1 31.16 -4.18 -28.26
N THR A 2 30.46 -5.03 -27.51
CA THR A 2 29.06 -4.85 -27.12
C THR A 2 28.94 -3.81 -26.01
N SER A 3 28.25 -2.71 -26.29
CA SER A 3 27.97 -1.63 -25.34
C SER A 3 27.21 -2.15 -24.12
N PRO A 4 27.75 -2.09 -22.88
CA PRO A 4 27.10 -2.67 -21.71
C PRO A 4 26.14 -1.70 -20.98
N LEU A 5 25.81 -0.52 -21.54
CA LEU A 5 25.16 0.56 -20.78
C LEU A 5 23.64 0.71 -20.98
N LEU A 6 22.98 -0.18 -21.74
CA LEU A 6 21.51 -0.13 -21.93
C LEU A 6 20.75 -1.28 -21.26
N SER A 7 21.43 -2.15 -20.52
CA SER A 7 20.78 -3.30 -19.88
C SER A 7 20.33 -3.04 -18.44
N HIS A 8 20.58 -1.85 -17.88
CA HIS A 8 20.29 -1.53 -16.47
C HIS A 8 18.97 -0.75 -16.27
N SER A 9 18.32 -0.28 -17.35
CA SER A 9 17.05 0.44 -17.28
C SER A 9 15.81 -0.48 -17.28
N SER A 10 16.01 -1.79 -17.48
CA SER A 10 14.93 -2.77 -17.68
C SER A 10 14.85 -3.81 -16.56
N SER A 11 15.60 -3.66 -15.46
CA SER A 11 15.51 -4.60 -14.34
C SER A 11 14.39 -4.20 -13.39
N PRO A 12 13.63 -5.17 -12.82
CA PRO A 12 12.61 -4.89 -11.82
C PRO A 12 13.20 -4.17 -10.60
N GLU A 13 14.45 -4.44 -10.23
CA GLU A 13 15.15 -3.78 -9.12
C GLU A 13 15.38 -2.30 -9.38
N HIS A 14 15.68 -1.89 -10.62
CA HIS A 14 15.87 -0.48 -10.95
C HIS A 14 14.57 0.31 -10.75
N TRP A 15 13.45 -0.23 -11.26
CA TRP A 15 12.13 0.37 -11.09
C TRP A 15 11.67 0.38 -9.64
N HIS A 16 12.03 -0.64 -8.87
CA HIS A 16 11.77 -0.70 -7.44
C HIS A 16 12.51 0.43 -6.70
N LEU A 17 13.82 0.55 -6.89
CA LEU A 17 14.63 1.59 -6.26
C LEU A 17 14.18 3.00 -6.65
N ALA A 18 13.91 3.23 -7.94
CA ALA A 18 13.36 4.52 -8.40
C ALA A 18 12.02 4.85 -7.73
N GLY A 19 11.15 3.84 -7.54
CA GLY A 19 9.90 3.99 -6.80
C GLY A 19 10.11 4.43 -5.35
N LEU A 20 11.11 3.87 -4.66
CA LEU A 20 11.45 4.25 -3.29
C LEU A 20 12.00 5.68 -3.20
N GLU A 21 12.92 6.05 -4.09
CA GLU A 21 13.46 7.42 -4.15
C GLU A 21 12.36 8.46 -4.40
N LEU A 22 11.41 8.15 -5.29
CA LEU A 22 10.27 9.02 -5.55
C LEU A 22 9.33 9.13 -4.35
N LEU A 23 9.17 8.04 -3.59
CA LEU A 23 8.38 8.06 -2.36
C LEU A 23 9.01 8.96 -1.30
N GLU A 24 10.33 8.86 -1.10
CA GLU A 24 11.09 9.73 -0.21
C GLU A 24 11.01 11.20 -0.64
N ALA A 25 10.99 11.47 -1.94
CA ALA A 25 10.78 12.79 -2.51
C ALA A 25 9.33 13.31 -2.42
N GLY A 26 8.40 12.53 -1.85
CA GLY A 26 6.98 12.88 -1.75
C GLY A 26 6.21 12.80 -3.06
N ARG A 27 6.82 12.29 -4.14
CA ARG A 27 6.21 12.08 -5.46
C ARG A 27 5.46 10.76 -5.51
N VAL A 28 4.43 10.64 -4.66
CA VAL A 28 3.76 9.37 -4.36
C VAL A 28 3.13 8.73 -5.61
N GLN A 29 2.55 9.51 -6.53
CA GLN A 29 1.94 8.97 -7.75
C GLN A 29 2.98 8.37 -8.71
N ASP A 30 4.14 9.02 -8.84
CA ASP A 30 5.23 8.53 -9.68
C ASP A 30 5.85 7.27 -9.06
N ALA A 31 5.97 7.23 -7.73
CA ALA A 31 6.41 6.04 -7.01
C ALA A 31 5.51 4.82 -7.29
N VAL A 32 4.18 5.01 -7.28
CA VAL A 32 3.23 3.95 -7.65
C VAL A 32 3.47 3.45 -9.08
N ALA A 33 3.68 4.36 -10.03
CA ALA A 33 3.93 3.97 -11.42
C ALA A 33 5.22 3.13 -11.55
N CYS A 34 6.31 3.56 -10.91
CA CYS A 34 7.57 2.82 -10.91
C CYS A 34 7.44 1.43 -10.26
N LEU A 35 6.80 1.34 -9.09
CA LEU A 35 6.57 0.07 -8.41
C LEU A 35 5.66 -0.88 -9.22
N ARG A 36 4.67 -0.35 -9.95
CA ARG A 36 3.84 -1.16 -10.85
C ARG A 36 4.63 -1.68 -12.04
N HIS A 37 5.50 -0.87 -12.65
CA HIS A 37 6.41 -1.35 -13.69
C HIS A 37 7.37 -2.42 -13.18
N ALA A 38 7.90 -2.28 -11.96
CA ALA A 38 8.70 -3.34 -11.33
C ALA A 38 7.91 -4.66 -11.21
N LEU A 39 6.62 -4.60 -10.87
CA LEU A 39 5.74 -5.78 -10.81
C LEU A 39 5.31 -6.33 -12.16
N GLU A 40 5.31 -5.52 -13.22
CA GLU A 40 5.08 -6.00 -14.59
C GLU A 40 6.27 -6.86 -15.06
N LEU A 41 7.48 -6.50 -14.64
CA LEU A 41 8.71 -7.22 -14.94
C LEU A 41 8.91 -8.44 -14.03
N ASP A 42 8.60 -8.33 -12.74
CA ASP A 42 8.59 -9.43 -11.78
C ASP A 42 7.31 -9.45 -10.92
N PRO A 43 6.26 -10.15 -11.37
CA PRO A 43 5.00 -10.25 -10.63
C PRO A 43 5.09 -11.02 -9.30
N ALA A 44 6.19 -11.76 -9.08
CA ALA A 44 6.43 -12.55 -7.89
C ALA A 44 7.30 -11.80 -6.85
N ASN A 45 7.70 -10.56 -7.12
CA ASN A 45 8.51 -9.80 -6.19
C ASN A 45 7.73 -9.39 -4.94
N ALA A 46 7.89 -10.15 -3.87
CA ALA A 46 7.19 -9.91 -2.61
C ALA A 46 7.55 -8.56 -1.97
N ALA A 47 8.80 -8.09 -2.13
CA ALA A 47 9.25 -6.81 -1.58
C ALA A 47 8.55 -5.63 -2.27
N VAL A 48 8.47 -5.65 -3.60
CA VAL A 48 7.77 -4.60 -4.36
C VAL A 48 6.27 -4.58 -4.02
N TRP A 49 5.64 -5.74 -3.87
CA TRP A 49 4.25 -5.82 -3.40
C TRP A 49 4.07 -5.25 -1.99
N ASN A 50 5.03 -5.45 -1.09
CA ASN A 50 5.00 -4.83 0.24
C ASN A 50 5.07 -3.31 0.14
N ASP A 51 6.04 -2.79 -0.59
CA ASP A 51 6.29 -1.35 -0.66
C ASP A 51 5.15 -0.62 -1.36
N LEU A 52 4.57 -1.22 -2.40
CA LEU A 52 3.34 -0.71 -3.01
C LEU A 52 2.17 -0.67 -2.01
N GLY A 53 2.09 -1.66 -1.11
CA GLY A 53 1.12 -1.67 -0.01
C GLY A 53 1.32 -0.52 0.97
N VAL A 54 2.57 -0.24 1.36
CA VAL A 54 2.94 0.89 2.23
C VAL A 54 2.55 2.21 1.57
N VAL A 55 2.82 2.34 0.26
CA VAL A 55 2.44 3.53 -0.51
C VAL A 55 0.92 3.74 -0.52
N PHE A 56 0.13 2.70 -0.77
CA PHE A 56 -1.33 2.80 -0.73
C PHE A 56 -1.88 3.10 0.68
N GLU A 57 -1.24 2.59 1.72
CA GLU A 57 -1.58 2.93 3.10
C GLU A 57 -1.34 4.41 3.39
N ALA A 58 -0.20 4.96 2.96
CA ALA A 58 0.11 6.39 3.08
C ALA A 58 -0.88 7.28 2.31
N LEU A 59 -1.43 6.78 1.20
CA LEU A 59 -2.51 7.42 0.44
C LEU A 59 -3.90 7.28 1.07
N GLY A 60 -4.03 6.56 2.19
CA GLY A 60 -5.31 6.27 2.86
C GLY A 60 -6.14 5.19 2.15
N ASN A 61 -5.61 4.58 1.09
CA ASN A 61 -6.27 3.53 0.33
C ASN A 61 -6.00 2.16 0.96
N ARG A 62 -6.68 1.90 2.08
CA ARG A 62 -6.53 0.65 2.85
C ARG A 62 -6.91 -0.60 2.05
N THR A 63 -7.88 -0.50 1.13
CA THR A 63 -8.32 -1.64 0.31
C THR A 63 -7.21 -2.13 -0.60
N ASP A 64 -6.52 -1.22 -1.28
CA ASP A 64 -5.42 -1.58 -2.17
C ASP A 64 -4.17 -1.99 -1.39
N ALA A 65 -3.91 -1.38 -0.23
CA ALA A 65 -2.85 -1.81 0.67
C ALA A 65 -3.02 -3.28 1.11
N VAL A 66 -4.22 -3.66 1.57
CA VAL A 66 -4.54 -5.05 1.95
C VAL A 66 -4.35 -6.00 0.77
N TYR A 67 -4.77 -5.61 -0.43
CA TYR A 67 -4.56 -6.42 -1.63
C TYR A 67 -3.06 -6.67 -1.89
N CYS A 68 -2.26 -5.61 -1.83
CA CYS A 68 -0.81 -5.68 -2.07
C CYS A 68 -0.10 -6.54 -1.03
N TYR A 69 -0.38 -6.35 0.27
CA TYR A 69 0.21 -7.19 1.32
C TYR A 69 -0.18 -8.68 1.19
N ARG A 70 -1.43 -8.99 0.78
CA ARG A 70 -1.84 -10.37 0.49
C ARG A 70 -1.16 -10.95 -0.75
N ARG A 71 -0.80 -10.13 -1.73
CA ARG A 71 0.02 -10.58 -2.88
C ARG A 71 1.45 -10.87 -2.43
N ALA A 72 2.05 -9.99 -1.62
CA ALA A 72 3.37 -10.21 -1.03
C ALA A 72 3.45 -11.53 -0.25
N LEU A 73 2.47 -11.82 0.61
CA LEU A 73 2.41 -13.09 1.37
C LEU A 73 2.14 -14.31 0.50
N ARG A 74 1.45 -14.17 -0.64
CA ARG A 74 1.25 -15.28 -1.58
C ARG A 74 2.55 -15.61 -2.33
N ALA A 75 3.33 -14.59 -2.67
CA ALA A 75 4.62 -14.76 -3.32
C ALA A 75 5.67 -15.30 -2.33
N ARG A 76 5.67 -14.80 -1.09
CA ARG A 76 6.60 -15.19 -0.03
C ARG A 76 5.88 -15.30 1.33
N PRO A 77 5.38 -16.50 1.69
CA PRO A 77 4.61 -16.70 2.92
C PRO A 77 5.36 -16.40 4.22
N GLU A 78 6.68 -16.55 4.21
CA GLU A 78 7.59 -16.26 5.31
C GLU A 78 7.96 -14.77 5.43
N PHE A 79 7.48 -13.92 4.52
CA PHE A 79 7.74 -12.48 4.59
C PHE A 79 6.93 -11.83 5.72
N GLU A 80 7.61 -11.45 6.79
CA GLU A 80 6.94 -11.01 8.03
C GLU A 80 6.33 -9.60 7.92
N GLN A 81 6.99 -8.69 7.21
CA GLN A 81 6.59 -7.27 7.13
C GLN A 81 5.15 -7.08 6.61
N PRO A 82 4.72 -7.67 5.47
CA PRO A 82 3.34 -7.56 5.01
C PRO A 82 2.31 -8.09 6.02
N ARG A 83 2.67 -9.13 6.79
CA ARG A 83 1.80 -9.69 7.84
C ARG A 83 1.62 -8.70 8.97
N GLN A 84 2.71 -8.07 9.42
CA GLN A 84 2.68 -7.03 10.45
C GLN A 84 1.81 -5.85 10.00
N ASN A 85 1.96 -5.40 8.75
CA ASN A 85 1.16 -4.30 8.21
C ASN A 85 -0.33 -4.65 8.10
N LEU A 86 -0.69 -5.88 7.71
CA LEU A 86 -2.09 -6.33 7.72
C LEU A 86 -2.70 -6.34 9.13
N ILE A 87 -1.95 -6.76 10.13
CA ILE A 87 -2.40 -6.73 11.53
C ILE A 87 -2.62 -5.28 11.97
N ALA A 88 -1.68 -4.39 11.68
CA ALA A 88 -1.80 -2.97 12.01
C ALA A 88 -3.05 -2.33 11.38
N LEU A 89 -3.29 -2.59 10.09
CA LEU A 89 -4.49 -2.12 9.39
C LEU A 89 -5.79 -2.66 10.01
N ALA A 90 -5.82 -3.93 10.41
CA ALA A 90 -6.97 -4.54 11.06
C ALA A 90 -7.26 -3.93 12.45
N LEU A 91 -6.21 -3.65 13.23
CA LEU A 91 -6.33 -3.01 14.54
C LEU A 91 -6.85 -1.57 14.43
N GLN A 92 -6.38 -0.80 13.43
CA GLN A 92 -6.90 0.54 13.17
C GLN A 92 -8.39 0.52 12.83
N ALA A 93 -8.83 -0.44 12.01
CA ALA A 93 -10.25 -0.59 11.66
C ALA A 93 -11.11 -0.95 12.89
N ALA A 94 -10.61 -1.81 13.77
CA ALA A 94 -11.28 -2.20 15.01
C ALA A 94 -11.39 -1.03 16.02
N ALA A 95 -10.36 -0.18 16.11
CA ALA A 95 -10.39 1.01 16.95
C ALA A 95 -11.50 2.00 16.54
N CYS A 96 -11.73 2.18 15.24
CA CYS A 96 -12.87 2.98 14.74
C CYS A 96 -14.23 2.33 15.02
N ALA A 97 -14.31 1.00 15.05
CA ALA A 97 -15.55 0.27 15.33
C ALA A 97 -15.96 0.28 16.82
N HIS A 98 -15.02 0.60 17.73
CA HIS A 98 -15.29 0.69 19.16
C HIS A 98 -15.75 2.08 19.63
N LEU A 99 -15.89 3.06 18.74
CA LEU A 99 -16.62 4.27 19.07
C LEU A 99 -18.09 3.91 19.34
N PRO A 100 -18.65 4.24 20.53
CA PRO A 100 -20.06 3.97 20.79
C PRO A 100 -20.86 4.65 19.70
N ARG A 101 -21.72 3.88 18.98
CA ARG A 101 -22.65 4.43 18.00
C ARG A 101 -23.27 5.68 18.63
N PRO A 102 -23.19 6.87 18.01
CA PRO A 102 -23.84 8.04 18.58
C PRO A 102 -25.31 7.66 18.74
N VAL A 103 -25.76 7.56 19.99
CA VAL A 103 -27.16 7.32 20.31
C VAL A 103 -27.90 8.39 19.53
N ARG A 104 -28.71 7.97 18.54
CA ARG A 104 -29.49 8.89 17.71
C ARG A 104 -30.15 9.88 18.67
N ALA A 105 -29.69 11.13 18.65
CA ALA A 105 -30.35 12.19 19.38
C ALA A 105 -31.76 12.22 18.81
N ARG A 106 -32.74 11.72 19.58
CA ARG A 106 -34.15 11.87 19.25
C ARG A 106 -34.36 13.37 19.15
N ALA A 107 -34.52 13.85 17.93
CA ALA A 107 -35.01 15.19 17.67
C ALA A 107 -36.38 15.27 18.34
N ALA A 108 -36.42 15.85 19.53
CA ALA A 108 -37.65 16.31 20.13
C ALA A 108 -38.08 17.52 19.31
N THR A 109 -38.93 17.28 18.32
CA THR A 109 -39.73 18.31 17.68
C THR A 109 -40.67 18.88 18.73
N ALA A 110 -40.21 19.90 19.43
CA ALA A 110 -41.06 20.77 20.23
C ALA A 110 -41.89 21.64 19.27
N VAL A 111 -43.09 21.16 18.94
CA VAL A 111 -44.18 22.01 18.47
C VAL A 111 -44.65 22.82 19.67
N ALA A 112 -44.45 24.14 19.65
CA ALA A 112 -45.23 25.09 20.42
C ALA A 112 -45.00 26.51 19.91
N ARG A 113 -45.89 26.97 19.01
CA ARG A 113 -46.55 28.27 19.15
C ARG A 113 -47.80 28.33 18.29
#